data_AF-A0A852MGS3-F1
#
_entry.id   AF-A0A852MGS3-F1
#
_cell.length_a   1.000
_cell.length_b   1.000
_cell.length_c   1.000
_cell.angle_alpha   90.00
_cell.angle_beta   90.00
_cell.angle_gamma   90.00
#
_symmetry.space_group_name_H-M   'P 1'
#
loop_
_entity.id
_entity.type
_entity.pdbx_description
1 polymer ?
#
loop_
_entity_poly.entity_id
_entity_poly.type
_entity_poly.pdbx_seq_one_letter_code
_entity_poly.pdbx_strand_id
1 'polypeptide(L)'
;QKHIIELTSRLAQQFIRDGKHEQALPAALHALRFSTEVYSSNSEQLVPPYLLLAEASAGAGHPLQASKYLSQAEWIVLRIPDCSIVVRCKLQRGLGLFCAAEGNLEQALYHLANEVYLASATFGLKSVEAAGGYFHMANIFLRQNKMDVANSLFTEV
;
A
#
# COMPACT_ATOMS: atom_id res chain seq x y z
N GLN A 1 -11.64 21.68 0.91
CA GLN A 1 -11.11 20.54 1.69
C GLN A 1 -10.40 19.48 0.84
N LYS A 2 -10.92 19.03 -0.33
CA LYS A 2 -10.24 18.04 -1.19
C LYS A 2 -8.77 18.37 -1.54
N HIS A 3 -8.48 19.64 -1.85
CA HIS A 3 -7.10 20.10 -2.09
C HIS A 3 -6.17 19.92 -0.88
N ILE A 4 -6.69 20.15 0.34
CA ILE A 4 -5.92 20.01 1.58
C ILE A 4 -5.61 18.52 1.82
N ILE A 5 -6.57 17.62 1.61
CA ILE A 5 -6.36 16.17 1.70
C ILE A 5 -5.20 15.74 0.78
N GLU A 6 -5.23 16.20 -0.47
CA GLU A 6 -4.20 15.89 -1.47
C GLU A 6 -2.82 16.43 -1.06
N LEU A 7 -2.76 17.66 -0.55
CA LEU A 7 -1.52 18.28 -0.05
C LEU A 7 -0.92 17.47 1.11
N THR A 8 -1.73 17.16 2.13
CA THR A 8 -1.27 16.40 3.30
C THR A 8 -0.86 14.98 2.94
N SER A 9 -1.56 14.35 1.99
CA SER A 9 -1.23 13.01 1.49
C SER A 9 0.11 13.02 0.75
N ARG A 10 0.33 14.00 -0.13
CA ARG A 10 1.61 14.15 -0.86
C ARG A 10 2.77 14.42 0.07
N LEU A 11 2.57 15.25 1.10
CA LEU A 11 3.60 15.54 2.09
C LEU A 11 3.97 14.28 2.89
N ALA A 12 2.98 13.51 3.33
CA ALA A 12 3.22 12.23 4.01
C ALA A 12 3.99 11.25 3.12
N GLN A 13 3.58 11.10 1.85
CA GLN A 13 4.27 10.26 0.88
C GLN A 13 5.71 10.72 0.63
N GLN A 14 5.97 12.03 0.60
CA GLN A 14 7.32 12.55 0.46
C GLN A 14 8.18 12.18 1.65
N PHE A 15 7.69 12.40 2.88
CA PHE A 15 8.42 12.01 4.08
C PHE A 15 8.70 10.50 4.15
N ILE A 16 7.74 9.67 3.73
CA ILE A 16 7.93 8.22 3.62
C ILE A 16 9.06 7.88 2.65
N ARG A 17 9.06 8.45 1.43
CA ARG A 17 10.12 8.21 0.44
C ARG A 17 11.49 8.68 0.91
N ASP A 18 11.53 9.77 1.68
CA ASP A 18 12.76 10.30 2.26
C ASP A 18 13.24 9.50 3.49
N GLY A 19 12.53 8.45 3.92
CA GLY A 19 12.83 7.68 5.13
C GLY A 19 12.49 8.39 6.44
N LYS A 20 11.83 9.55 6.39
CA LYS A 20 11.48 10.40 7.54
C LYS A 20 10.12 9.98 8.11
N HIS A 21 10.01 8.72 8.51
CA HIS A 21 8.74 8.08 8.85
C HIS A 21 8.02 8.74 10.04
N GLU A 22 8.73 9.18 11.08
CA GLU A 22 8.12 9.92 12.19
C GLU A 22 7.50 11.26 11.74
N GLN A 23 8.13 11.96 10.78
CA GLN A 23 7.61 13.21 10.22
C GLN A 23 6.40 12.97 9.30
N ALA A 24 6.27 11.78 8.71
CA ALA A 24 5.13 11.41 7.90
C ALA A 24 3.85 11.22 8.72
N LEU A 25 3.95 10.79 9.98
CA LEU A 25 2.80 10.46 10.82
C LEU A 25 1.82 11.65 11.01
N PRO A 26 2.25 12.87 11.40
CA PRO A 26 1.35 14.01 11.50
C PRO A 26 0.67 14.37 10.17
N ALA A 27 1.41 14.30 9.06
CA ALA A 27 0.88 14.60 7.73
C ALA A 27 -0.19 13.58 7.31
N ALA A 28 0.06 12.29 7.54
CA ALA A 28 -0.89 11.21 7.25
C ALA A 28 -2.13 11.28 8.18
N LEU A 29 -1.96 11.64 9.46
CA LEU A 29 -3.06 11.87 10.39
C LEU A 29 -3.95 13.04 9.94
N HIS A 30 -3.36 14.14 9.48
CA HIS A 30 -4.12 15.25 8.91
C HIS A 30 -4.86 14.84 7.64
N ALA A 31 -4.22 14.06 6.76
CA ALA A 31 -4.89 13.53 5.57
C ALA A 31 -6.13 12.69 5.94
N LEU A 32 -6.00 11.81 6.94
CA LEU A 32 -7.14 11.01 7.42
C LEU A 32 -8.23 11.90 8.02
N ARG A 33 -7.88 12.82 8.92
CA ARG A 33 -8.85 13.73 9.56
C ARG A 33 -9.65 14.51 8.52
N PHE A 34 -8.98 15.19 7.59
CA PHE A 34 -9.68 15.95 6.56
C PHE A 34 -10.52 15.05 5.65
N SER A 35 -10.09 13.80 5.42
CA SER A 35 -10.88 12.83 4.66
C SER A 35 -12.15 12.43 5.39
N THR A 36 -12.09 12.21 6.71
CA THR A 36 -13.28 11.88 7.53
C THR A 36 -14.26 13.05 7.68
N GLU A 37 -13.81 14.29 7.50
CA GLU A 37 -14.68 15.47 7.47
C GLU A 37 -15.44 15.61 6.14
N VAL A 38 -14.92 15.04 5.04
CA VAL A 38 -15.48 15.18 3.68
C VAL A 38 -16.25 13.94 3.24
N TYR A 39 -15.79 12.76 3.64
CA TYR A 39 -16.30 11.48 3.17
C TYR A 39 -16.99 10.72 4.29
N SER A 40 -18.00 9.92 3.93
CA SER A 40 -18.65 9.03 4.88
C SER A 40 -17.71 7.92 5.35
N SER A 41 -18.01 7.32 6.51
CA SER A 41 -17.25 6.21 7.10
C SER A 41 -17.17 4.95 6.23
N ASN A 42 -17.97 4.86 5.16
CA ASN A 42 -17.97 3.75 4.19
C ASN A 42 -17.39 4.19 2.83
N SER A 43 -16.61 5.26 2.78
CA SER A 43 -15.99 5.72 1.54
C SER A 43 -14.63 5.08 1.33
N GLU A 44 -14.40 4.54 0.13
CA GLU A 44 -13.08 4.05 -0.29
C GLU A 44 -11.99 5.14 -0.25
N GLN A 45 -12.38 6.42 -0.27
CA GLN A 45 -11.45 7.56 -0.17
C GLN A 45 -10.75 7.65 1.19
N LEU A 46 -11.22 6.92 2.20
CA LEU A 46 -10.57 6.79 3.50
C LEU A 46 -9.42 5.77 3.48
N VAL A 47 -9.39 4.86 2.49
CA VAL A 47 -8.36 3.80 2.42
C VAL A 47 -6.96 4.37 2.22
N PRO A 48 -6.68 5.29 1.26
CA PRO A 48 -5.31 5.77 1.06
C PRO A 48 -4.68 6.44 2.28
N PRO A 49 -5.36 7.32 3.05
CA PRO A 49 -4.81 7.85 4.29
C PRO A 49 -4.47 6.78 5.35
N TYR A 50 -5.29 5.72 5.48
CA TYR A 50 -4.96 4.60 6.37
C TYR A 50 -3.70 3.86 5.91
N LEU A 51 -3.52 3.66 4.61
CA LEU A 51 -2.31 3.03 4.08
C LEU A 51 -1.06 3.90 4.31
N LEU A 52 -1.15 5.22 4.20
CA LEU A 52 -0.04 6.13 4.53
C LEU A 52 0.34 6.06 6.01
N LEU A 53 -0.66 6.00 6.88
CA LEU A 53 -0.44 5.81 8.31
C LEU A 53 0.20 4.46 8.61
N ALA A 54 -0.24 3.39 7.94
CA ALA A 54 0.36 2.08 8.09
C ALA A 54 1.83 2.06 7.70
N GLU A 55 2.16 2.60 6.52
CA GLU A 55 3.53 2.65 6.01
C GLU A 55 4.44 3.51 6.89
N ALA A 56 3.97 4.70 7.27
CA ALA A 56 4.71 5.57 8.20
C ALA A 56 4.91 4.93 9.58
N SER A 57 3.88 4.28 10.14
CA SER A 57 4.00 3.57 11.42
C SER A 57 4.98 2.41 11.34
N ALA A 58 4.94 1.61 10.26
CA ALA A 58 5.86 0.49 10.08
C ALA A 58 7.31 0.98 10.00
N GLY A 59 7.56 1.99 9.15
CA GLY A 59 8.88 2.58 8.99
C GLY A 59 9.41 3.28 10.27
N ALA A 60 8.52 3.83 11.10
CA ALA A 60 8.88 4.40 12.40
C ALA A 60 9.09 3.35 13.51
N GLY A 61 9.01 2.05 13.21
CA GLY A 61 9.21 0.99 14.21
C GLY A 61 7.98 0.71 15.08
N HIS A 62 6.77 1.05 14.60
CA HIS A 62 5.50 0.83 15.29
C HIS A 62 4.62 -0.23 14.59
N PRO A 63 5.05 -1.51 14.52
CA PRO A 63 4.37 -2.55 13.72
C PRO A 63 2.94 -2.83 14.18
N LEU A 64 2.67 -2.79 15.50
CA LEU A 64 1.31 -2.98 16.04
C LEU A 64 0.35 -1.87 15.58
N GLN A 65 0.85 -0.64 15.43
CA GLN A 65 0.03 0.48 14.96
C GLN A 65 -0.19 0.38 13.45
N ALA A 66 0.85 0.00 12.69
CA ALA A 66 0.74 -0.25 11.26
C ALA A 66 -0.30 -1.32 10.92
N SER A 67 -0.24 -2.45 11.63
CA SER A 67 -1.21 -3.55 11.49
C SER A 67 -2.64 -3.06 11.74
N LYS A 68 -2.88 -2.28 12.81
CA LYS A 68 -4.21 -1.69 13.09
C LYS A 68 -4.71 -0.83 11.93
N TYR A 69 -3.87 0.01 11.35
CA TYR A 69 -4.28 0.86 10.22
C TYR A 69 -4.55 0.04 8.94
N LEU A 70 -3.78 -1.02 8.68
CA LEU A 70 -4.06 -1.95 7.59
C LEU A 70 -5.40 -2.66 7.78
N SER A 71 -5.72 -3.12 9.00
CA SER A 71 -7.03 -3.73 9.28
C SER A 71 -8.19 -2.76 9.04
N GLN A 72 -8.02 -1.46 9.35
CA GLN A 72 -9.05 -0.46 9.03
C GLN A 72 -9.22 -0.28 7.52
N ALA A 73 -8.12 -0.19 6.78
CA ALA A 73 -8.14 -0.10 5.33
C ALA A 73 -8.83 -1.33 4.69
N GLU A 74 -8.48 -2.53 5.15
CA GLU A 74 -9.06 -3.79 4.69
C GLU A 74 -10.55 -3.88 5.00
N TRP A 75 -10.95 -3.52 6.22
CA TRP A 75 -12.36 -3.51 6.62
C TRP A 75 -13.22 -2.59 5.74
N ILE A 76 -12.70 -1.43 5.35
CA ILE A 76 -13.40 -0.53 4.43
C ILE A 76 -13.57 -1.18 3.06
N VAL A 77 -12.51 -1.77 2.50
CA VAL A 77 -12.59 -2.45 1.19
C VAL A 77 -13.58 -3.62 1.22
N LEU A 78 -13.59 -4.43 2.28
CA LEU A 78 -14.52 -5.56 2.43
C LEU A 78 -15.98 -5.13 2.49
N ARG A 79 -16.26 -3.90 2.96
CA ARG A 79 -17.63 -3.38 3.10
C ARG A 79 -18.16 -2.67 1.85
N ILE A 80 -17.32 -2.46 0.84
CA ILE A 80 -17.69 -1.77 -0.40
C ILE A 80 -17.62 -2.80 -1.54
N PRO A 81 -18.77 -3.38 -1.96
CA PRO A 81 -18.80 -4.42 -2.99
C PRO A 81 -18.11 -4.01 -4.30
N ASP A 82 -18.29 -2.75 -4.71
CA ASP A 82 -17.74 -2.18 -5.94
C ASP A 82 -16.52 -1.28 -5.67
N CYS A 83 -15.70 -1.62 -4.66
CA CYS A 83 -14.50 -0.86 -4.33
C CYS A 83 -13.57 -0.80 -5.56
N SER A 84 -13.08 0.40 -5.87
CA SER A 84 -12.29 0.61 -7.09
C SER A 84 -11.05 -0.27 -7.09
N ILE A 85 -10.70 -0.75 -8.29
CA ILE A 85 -9.52 -1.61 -8.48
C ILE A 85 -8.25 -0.89 -8.00
N VAL A 86 -8.15 0.42 -8.25
CA VAL A 86 -7.02 1.25 -7.78
C VAL A 86 -6.86 1.18 -6.26
N VAL A 87 -7.96 1.27 -5.49
CA VAL A 87 -7.91 1.19 -4.02
C VAL A 87 -7.56 -0.23 -3.58
N ARG A 88 -8.13 -1.25 -4.22
CA ARG A 88 -7.82 -2.66 -3.94
C ARG A 88 -6.35 -3.00 -4.20
N CYS A 89 -5.76 -2.53 -5.30
CA CYS A 89 -4.34 -2.70 -5.58
C CYS A 89 -3.47 -2.06 -4.49
N LYS A 90 -3.77 -0.82 -4.09
CA LYS A 90 -3.03 -0.14 -3.01
C LYS A 90 -3.09 -0.91 -1.69
N LEU A 91 -4.25 -1.45 -1.35
CA LEU A 91 -4.41 -2.28 -0.14
C LEU A 91 -3.55 -3.54 -0.23
N GLN A 92 -3.64 -4.29 -1.34
CA GLN A 92 -2.86 -5.52 -1.53
C GLN A 92 -1.36 -5.24 -1.47
N ARG A 93 -0.89 -4.14 -2.08
CA ARG A 93 0.50 -3.69 -1.95
C ARG A 93 0.88 -3.46 -0.49
N GLY A 94 0.08 -2.69 0.23
CA GLY A 94 0.33 -2.36 1.64
C GLY A 94 0.42 -3.60 2.53
N LEU A 95 -0.53 -4.53 2.39
CA LEU A 95 -0.51 -5.81 3.11
C LEU A 95 0.72 -6.64 2.76
N GLY A 96 1.05 -6.76 1.47
CA GLY A 96 2.20 -7.53 1.02
C GLY A 96 3.54 -7.00 1.54
N LEU A 97 3.74 -5.67 1.49
CA LEU A 97 4.93 -5.03 2.01
C LEU A 97 5.05 -5.16 3.53
N PHE A 98 3.93 -5.06 4.25
CA PHE A 98 3.91 -5.27 5.69
C PHE A 98 4.30 -6.70 6.06
N CYS A 99 3.70 -7.71 5.42
CA CYS A 99 4.08 -9.11 5.63
C CYS A 99 5.56 -9.37 5.31
N ALA A 100 6.09 -8.75 4.24
CA ALA A 100 7.50 -8.87 3.88
C ALA A 100 8.43 -8.29 4.95
N ALA A 101 8.04 -7.17 5.56
CA ALA A 101 8.77 -6.54 6.65
C ALA A 101 8.75 -7.39 7.94
N GLU A 102 7.64 -8.07 8.22
CA GLU A 102 7.53 -9.04 9.33
C GLU A 102 8.24 -10.37 9.04
N GLY A 103 8.76 -10.56 7.83
CA GLY A 103 9.44 -11.80 7.42
C GLY A 103 8.50 -12.91 6.96
N ASN A 104 7.19 -12.67 6.91
CA ASN A 104 6.20 -13.59 6.34
C ASN A 104 6.18 -13.49 4.81
N LEU A 105 7.21 -14.06 4.18
CA LEU A 105 7.43 -13.93 2.73
C LEU A 105 6.35 -14.60 1.88
N GLU A 106 5.73 -15.67 2.38
CA GLU A 106 4.67 -16.38 1.66
C GLU A 106 3.40 -15.51 1.56
N GLN A 107 2.93 -14.96 2.68
CA GLN A 107 1.78 -14.04 2.68
C GLN A 107 2.09 -12.76 1.90
N ALA A 108 3.33 -12.27 1.98
CA ALA A 108 3.76 -11.14 1.18
C ALA A 108 3.59 -11.39 -0.33
N LEU A 109 4.07 -12.54 -0.82
CA LEU A 109 3.93 -12.93 -2.23
C LEU A 109 2.46 -13.12 -2.62
N TYR A 110 1.61 -13.69 -1.74
CA TYR A 110 0.19 -13.83 -2.00
C TYR A 110 -0.49 -12.49 -2.25
N HIS A 111 -0.27 -11.51 -1.37
CA HIS A 111 -0.86 -10.18 -1.52
C HIS A 111 -0.32 -9.43 -2.75
N LEU A 112 0.99 -9.46 -2.99
CA LEU A 112 1.58 -8.81 -4.16
C LEU A 112 1.15 -9.46 -5.48
N ALA A 113 0.98 -10.78 -5.52
CA ALA A 113 0.44 -11.47 -6.70
C ALA A 113 -1.01 -11.05 -6.98
N ASN A 114 -1.83 -10.87 -5.94
CA ASN A 114 -3.19 -10.32 -6.08
C ASN A 114 -3.17 -8.88 -6.61
N GLU A 115 -2.23 -8.05 -6.16
CA GLU A 115 -2.03 -6.71 -6.71
C GLU A 115 -1.72 -6.77 -8.21
N VAL A 116 -0.73 -7.56 -8.61
CA VAL A 116 -0.32 -7.74 -10.02
C VAL A 116 -1.49 -8.22 -10.87
N TYR A 117 -2.26 -9.19 -10.38
CA TYR A 117 -3.44 -9.70 -11.06
C TYR A 117 -4.48 -8.60 -11.30
N LEU A 118 -4.83 -7.85 -10.25
CA LEU A 118 -5.82 -6.77 -10.34
C LEU A 118 -5.37 -5.65 -11.28
N ALA A 119 -4.10 -5.24 -11.19
CA ALA A 119 -3.52 -4.22 -12.04
C ALA A 119 -3.48 -4.69 -13.51
N SER A 120 -2.95 -5.88 -13.77
CA SER A 120 -2.82 -6.44 -15.12
C SER A 120 -4.17 -6.65 -15.80
N ALA A 121 -5.18 -7.13 -15.06
CA ALA A 121 -6.52 -7.33 -15.60
C ALA A 121 -7.21 -6.02 -16.00
N THR A 122 -6.79 -4.89 -15.44
CA THR A 122 -7.45 -3.58 -15.62
C THR A 122 -6.69 -2.66 -16.56
N PHE A 123 -5.38 -2.63 -16.44
CA PHE A 123 -4.49 -1.69 -17.14
C PHE A 123 -3.59 -2.38 -18.17
N GLY A 124 -3.61 -3.72 -18.20
CA GLY A 124 -2.74 -4.53 -19.06
C GLY A 124 -1.45 -4.97 -18.36
N LEU A 125 -0.87 -6.06 -18.87
CA LEU A 125 0.31 -6.72 -18.29
C LEU A 125 1.55 -5.81 -18.21
N LYS A 126 1.73 -4.90 -19.16
CA LYS A 126 2.88 -3.99 -19.25
C LYS A 126 2.58 -2.59 -18.72
N SER A 127 1.62 -2.48 -17.80
CA SER A 127 1.24 -1.21 -17.19
C SER A 127 2.16 -0.82 -16.04
N VAL A 128 2.31 0.48 -15.80
CA VAL A 128 3.07 1.01 -14.66
C VAL A 128 2.46 0.54 -13.33
N GLU A 129 1.14 0.36 -13.30
CA GLU A 129 0.39 -0.14 -12.16
C GLU A 129 0.78 -1.57 -11.78
N ALA A 130 1.07 -2.43 -12.77
CA ALA A 130 1.51 -3.82 -12.53
C ALA A 130 3.00 -3.91 -12.16
N ALA A 131 3.84 -3.04 -12.72
CA ALA A 131 5.30 -3.04 -12.52
C ALA A 131 5.71 -2.98 -11.04
N GLY A 132 4.99 -2.21 -10.21
CA GLY A 132 5.29 -2.12 -8.77
C GLY A 132 5.17 -3.45 -8.03
N GLY A 133 4.16 -4.25 -8.35
CA GLY A 133 3.97 -5.58 -7.76
C GLY A 133 5.07 -6.55 -8.18
N TYR A 134 5.44 -6.56 -9.47
CA TYR A 134 6.56 -7.37 -9.97
C TYR A 134 7.88 -7.01 -9.29
N PHE A 135 8.19 -5.72 -9.16
CA PHE A 135 9.39 -5.24 -8.47
C PHE A 135 9.46 -5.73 -7.02
N HIS A 136 8.36 -5.65 -6.27
CA HIS A 136 8.33 -6.11 -4.87
C HIS A 136 8.44 -7.63 -4.75
N MET A 137 7.76 -8.39 -5.61
CA MET A 137 7.86 -9.85 -5.63
C MET A 137 9.29 -10.30 -5.98
N ALA A 138 9.93 -9.67 -6.96
CA ALA A 138 11.31 -9.94 -7.34
C ALA A 138 12.28 -9.78 -6.15
N ASN A 139 12.15 -8.67 -5.40
CA ASN A 139 12.94 -8.44 -4.19
C ASN A 139 12.70 -9.50 -3.10
N ILE A 140 11.47 -10.01 -2.96
CA ILE A 140 11.20 -11.11 -2.03
C ILE A 140 11.87 -12.41 -2.50
N PHE A 141 11.81 -12.72 -3.79
CA PHE A 141 12.48 -13.92 -4.33
C PHE A 141 14.00 -13.84 -4.25
N LEU A 142 14.60 -12.64 -4.36
CA LEU A 142 16.01 -12.42 -4.05
C LEU A 142 16.33 -12.77 -2.59
N ARG A 143 15.50 -12.33 -1.63
CA ARG A 143 15.66 -12.69 -0.21
C ARG A 143 15.54 -14.19 0.05
N GLN A 144 14.83 -14.93 -0.82
CA GLN A 144 14.71 -16.39 -0.80
C GLN A 144 15.82 -17.11 -1.59
N ASN A 145 16.79 -16.38 -2.17
CA ASN A 145 17.84 -16.91 -3.03
C ASN A 145 17.32 -17.60 -4.32
N LYS A 146 16.13 -17.23 -4.79
CA LYS A 146 15.52 -17.71 -6.05
C LYS A 146 15.79 -16.73 -7.18
N MET A 147 17.07 -16.64 -7.59
CA MET A 147 17.57 -15.62 -8.51
C MET A 147 16.96 -15.71 -9.92
N ASP A 148 16.69 -16.91 -10.40
CA ASP A 148 16.04 -17.17 -11.69
C ASP A 148 14.63 -16.58 -11.76
N VAL A 149 13.84 -16.80 -10.71
CA VAL A 149 12.48 -16.23 -10.59
C VAL A 149 12.54 -14.71 -10.44
N ALA A 150 13.45 -14.20 -9.59
CA ALA A 150 13.61 -12.76 -9.40
C ALA A 150 13.97 -12.04 -10.70
N ASN A 151 14.94 -12.56 -11.47
CA ASN A 151 15.36 -11.98 -12.74
C ASN A 151 14.22 -11.96 -13.76
N SER A 152 13.41 -13.02 -13.81
CA SER A 152 12.26 -13.11 -14.71
C SER A 152 11.15 -12.10 -14.35
N LEU A 153 11.04 -11.71 -13.08
CA LEU A 153 10.10 -10.67 -12.66
C LEU A 153 10.64 -9.26 -12.91
N PHE A 154 11.95 -9.04 -12.76
CA PHE A 154 12.56 -7.74 -13.06
C PHE A 154 12.47 -7.38 -14.54
N THR A 155 12.36 -8.34 -15.47
CA THR A 155 12.15 -8.04 -16.90
C THR A 155 10.76 -7.46 -17.20
N GLU A 156 9.81 -7.55 -16.27
CA GLU A 156 8.46 -7.01 -16.39
C GLU A 156 8.29 -5.61 -15.74
N VAL A 157 9.38 -5.02 -15.23
CA VAL A 157 9.43 -3.68 -14.60
C VAL A 157 9.99 -2.65 -15.56
#